data_AF-A0A7S0ZET6-F1
#
_entry.id   AF-A0A7S0ZET6-F1
#
_cell.length_a   1.000
_cell.length_b   1.000
_cell.length_c   1.000
_cell.angle_alpha   90.00
_cell.angle_beta   90.00
_cell.angle_gamma   90.00
#
_symmetry.space_group_name_H-M   'P 1'
#
loop_
_entity.id
_entity.type
_entity.pdbx_description
1 polymer ?
#
loop_
_entity_poly.entity_id
_entity_poly.type
_entity_poly.pdbx_seq_one_letter_code
_entity_poly.pdbx_strand_id
1 'polypeptide(L)'
;DCFNILSSQPFIAQDLTILRWLLSETFEPQKLRTNSLLTEIVKASPPQSTALFEVGPRLNFQTAWSSNAVTVCHSCGIDKVVRLERSRRYLMKSEDGSDIWRSDRDLRMLTKNASDAVHDRMTEERYERALSHFESGLEAAATAEIDLIGKGKEELMKVNVQQGLGFDEQDIEYYYKLFVDDMKRNP
;
A
#
# COMPACT_ATOMS: atom_id res chain seq x y z
N ASP A 1 -6.45 -8.29 13.66
CA ASP A 1 -6.31 -7.75 12.30
C ASP A 1 -7.41 -6.76 11.96
N CYS A 2 -7.17 -5.93 10.95
CA CYS A 2 -8.14 -5.04 10.33
C CYS A 2 -8.27 -5.41 8.86
N PHE A 3 -9.49 -5.31 8.32
CA PHE A 3 -9.78 -5.66 6.93
C PHE A 3 -10.28 -4.41 6.22
N ASN A 4 -9.57 -3.99 5.18
CA ASN A 4 -9.90 -2.83 4.36
C ASN A 4 -10.48 -3.35 3.04
N ILE A 5 -11.67 -2.86 2.67
CA ILE A 5 -12.42 -3.40 1.54
C ILE A 5 -12.72 -2.28 0.54
N LEU A 6 -12.18 -2.40 -0.67
CA LEU A 6 -12.60 -1.58 -1.81
C LEU A 6 -13.76 -2.29 -2.49
N SER A 7 -14.86 -1.56 -2.66
CA SER A 7 -16.02 -2.04 -3.39
C SER A 7 -16.38 -1.06 -4.50
N SER A 8 -16.81 -1.61 -5.64
CA SER A 8 -17.34 -0.83 -6.76
C SER A 8 -18.72 -0.23 -6.47
N GLN A 9 -19.44 -0.79 -5.49
CA GLN A 9 -20.78 -0.36 -5.08
C GLN A 9 -20.96 -0.49 -3.56
N PRO A 10 -21.91 0.25 -2.95
CA PRO A 10 -22.24 0.06 -1.54
C PRO A 10 -22.67 -1.38 -1.21
N PHE A 11 -22.32 -1.83 -0.02
CA PHE A 11 -22.75 -3.14 0.50
C PHE A 11 -24.20 -3.09 1.00
N ILE A 12 -24.98 -4.11 0.64
CA ILE A 12 -26.30 -4.35 1.23
C ILE A 12 -26.16 -5.21 2.50
N ALA A 13 -27.24 -5.33 3.28
CA ALA A 13 -27.22 -6.09 4.53
C ALA A 13 -26.79 -7.55 4.35
N GLN A 14 -27.19 -8.18 3.25
CA GLN A 14 -26.78 -9.56 2.94
C GLN A 14 -25.28 -9.68 2.71
N ASP A 15 -24.67 -8.76 1.94
CA ASP A 15 -23.21 -8.73 1.73
C ASP A 15 -22.48 -8.62 3.06
N LEU A 16 -22.94 -7.72 3.95
CA LEU A 16 -22.30 -7.52 5.25
C LEU A 16 -22.41 -8.75 6.15
N THR A 17 -23.49 -9.53 6.05
CA THR A 17 -23.63 -10.80 6.77
C THR A 17 -22.61 -11.82 6.28
N ILE A 18 -22.46 -11.97 4.95
CA ILE A 18 -21.50 -12.90 4.35
C ILE A 18 -20.07 -12.45 4.65
N LEU A 19 -19.74 -11.17 4.49
CA LEU A 19 -18.43 -10.62 4.83
C LEU A 19 -18.09 -10.82 6.31
N ARG A 20 -19.06 -10.63 7.22
CA ARG A 20 -18.84 -10.91 8.64
C ARG A 20 -18.49 -12.37 8.86
N TRP A 21 -19.20 -13.30 8.22
CA TRP A 21 -18.92 -14.72 8.32
C TRP A 21 -17.53 -15.07 7.76
N LEU A 22 -17.17 -14.55 6.59
CA LEU A 22 -15.89 -14.79 5.93
C LEU A 22 -14.69 -14.23 6.72
N LEU A 23 -14.84 -13.05 7.34
CA LEU A 23 -13.75 -12.34 8.00
C LEU A 23 -13.70 -12.58 9.50
N SER A 24 -14.71 -13.24 10.07
CA SER A 24 -14.74 -13.54 11.50
C SER A 24 -13.77 -14.65 11.86
N GLU A 25 -13.11 -14.49 13.01
CA GLU A 25 -12.32 -15.57 13.60
C GLU A 25 -13.21 -16.75 13.99
N THR A 26 -12.71 -17.98 13.79
CA THR A 26 -13.49 -19.21 13.99
C THR A 26 -13.99 -19.35 15.43
N PHE A 27 -13.14 -19.02 16.41
CA PHE A 27 -13.43 -19.22 17.83
C PHE A 27 -13.99 -17.98 18.53
N GLU A 28 -13.87 -16.80 17.90
CA GLU A 28 -14.28 -15.54 18.50
C GLU A 28 -15.00 -14.61 17.49
N PRO A 29 -16.02 -15.10 16.77
CA PRO A 29 -16.66 -14.34 15.70
C PRO A 29 -17.30 -13.03 16.18
N GLN A 30 -17.74 -12.98 17.43
CA GLN A 30 -18.28 -11.79 18.10
C GLN A 30 -17.26 -10.65 18.28
N LYS A 31 -15.96 -10.91 18.12
CA LYS A 31 -14.92 -9.88 18.20
C LYS A 31 -14.74 -9.12 16.89
N LEU A 32 -15.25 -9.64 15.76
CA LEU A 32 -15.25 -8.87 14.52
C LEU A 32 -16.22 -7.69 14.64
N ARG A 33 -15.69 -6.48 14.47
CA ARG A 33 -16.44 -5.23 14.64
C ARG A 33 -16.10 -4.26 13.50
N THR A 34 -17.03 -3.35 13.23
CA THR A 34 -16.81 -2.26 12.26
C THR A 34 -15.96 -1.14 12.85
N ASN A 35 -15.94 -1.01 14.17
CA ASN A 35 -15.13 -0.04 14.90
C ASN A 35 -13.99 -0.74 15.64
N SER A 36 -12.83 -0.08 15.68
CA SER A 36 -11.65 -0.62 16.36
C SER A 36 -11.72 -0.42 17.87
N LEU A 37 -11.62 -1.53 18.61
CA LEU A 37 -11.48 -1.54 20.07
C LEU A 37 -10.27 -0.69 20.54
N LEU A 38 -9.16 -0.72 19.80
CA LEU A 38 -7.97 0.05 20.15
C LEU A 38 -8.23 1.56 20.08
N THR A 39 -9.13 2.00 19.20
CA THR A 39 -9.52 3.41 19.12
C THR A 39 -10.31 3.85 20.34
N GLU A 40 -11.16 2.96 20.89
CA GLU A 40 -11.89 3.20 22.13
C GLU A 40 -10.94 3.30 23.32
N ILE A 41 -9.93 2.42 23.39
CA ILE A 41 -8.91 2.46 24.45
C ILE A 41 -8.13 3.78 24.43
N VAL A 42 -7.71 4.24 23.25
CA VAL A 42 -7.00 5.54 23.12
C VAL A 42 -7.89 6.69 23.58
N LYS A 43 -9.17 6.71 23.18
CA LYS A 43 -10.12 7.76 23.59
C LYS A 43 -10.37 7.78 25.10
N ALA A 44 -10.32 6.63 25.76
CA ALA A 44 -10.50 6.50 27.19
C ALA A 44 -9.22 6.76 28.02
N SER A 45 -8.06 6.87 27.36
CA SER A 45 -6.76 7.06 28.01
C SER A 45 -6.34 8.53 27.99
N PRO A 46 -5.46 8.96 28.92
CA PRO A 46 -4.85 10.30 28.86
C PRO A 46 -4.16 10.55 27.50
N PRO A 47 -4.26 11.75 26.91
CA PRO A 47 -3.85 12.06 25.53
C PRO A 47 -2.41 11.69 25.17
N GLN A 48 -1.52 11.58 26.16
CA GLN A 48 -0.09 11.32 25.98
C GLN A 48 0.38 9.96 26.51
N SER A 49 -0.52 9.17 27.10
CA SER A 49 -0.20 7.86 27.70
C SER A 49 -0.29 6.70 26.70
N THR A 50 -0.85 6.94 25.51
CA THR A 50 -1.05 5.94 24.47
C THR A 50 -0.71 6.48 23.08
N ALA A 51 -0.29 5.58 22.20
CA ALA A 51 -0.05 5.87 20.79
C ALA A 51 -0.51 4.67 19.94
N LEU A 52 -1.31 4.96 18.91
CA LEU A 52 -1.88 3.95 18.02
C LEU A 52 -1.38 4.19 16.61
N PHE A 53 -0.90 3.13 15.97
CA PHE A 53 -0.50 3.16 14.57
C PHE A 53 -0.99 1.90 13.85
N GLU A 54 -1.11 2.01 12.53
CA GLU A 54 -1.53 0.92 11.66
C GLU A 54 -0.44 0.67 10.62
N VAL A 55 -0.17 -0.60 10.35
CA VAL A 55 0.72 -1.05 9.29
C VAL A 55 -0.01 -2.05 8.41
N GLY A 56 0.23 -1.99 7.12
CA GLY A 56 -0.34 -2.93 6.16
C GLY A 56 0.44 -2.91 4.86
N PRO A 57 -0.01 -3.67 3.85
CA PRO A 57 0.62 -3.72 2.55
C PRO A 57 0.74 -2.32 1.94
N ARG A 58 1.82 -2.07 1.21
CA ARG A 58 1.93 -0.83 0.43
C ARG A 58 0.79 -0.74 -0.56
N LEU A 59 0.25 0.47 -0.73
CA LEU A 59 -0.95 0.66 -1.56
C LEU A 59 -0.70 0.49 -3.07
N ASN A 60 0.56 0.57 -3.51
CA ASN A 60 0.97 0.53 -4.92
C ASN A 60 0.97 -0.85 -5.58
N PHE A 61 0.72 -1.93 -4.84
CA PHE A 61 0.53 -3.27 -5.40
C PHE A 61 -0.55 -4.03 -4.63
N GLN A 62 -1.13 -5.06 -5.24
CA GLN A 62 -2.10 -5.93 -4.60
C GLN A 62 -1.42 -7.19 -4.04
N THR A 63 -1.74 -7.57 -2.80
CA THR A 63 -1.13 -8.76 -2.19
C THR A 63 -1.72 -10.06 -2.75
N ALA A 64 -0.95 -11.16 -2.67
CA ALA A 64 -1.48 -12.49 -2.99
C ALA A 64 -2.68 -12.88 -2.09
N TRP A 65 -2.66 -12.42 -0.83
CA TRP A 65 -3.78 -12.60 0.09
C TRP A 65 -5.05 -11.90 -0.44
N SER A 66 -4.91 -10.68 -0.94
CA SER A 66 -6.00 -9.91 -1.52
C SER A 66 -6.62 -10.59 -2.73
N SER A 67 -5.82 -11.06 -3.68
CA SER A 67 -6.33 -11.76 -4.86
C SER A 67 -7.14 -13.01 -4.49
N ASN A 68 -6.65 -13.79 -3.53
CA ASN A 68 -7.37 -14.96 -3.04
C ASN A 68 -8.66 -14.59 -2.31
N ALA A 69 -8.60 -13.58 -1.44
CA ALA A 69 -9.76 -13.19 -0.65
C ALA A 69 -10.86 -12.53 -1.49
N VAL A 70 -10.50 -11.77 -2.52
CA VAL A 70 -11.44 -11.26 -3.54
C VAL A 70 -12.11 -12.43 -4.26
N THR A 71 -11.34 -13.43 -4.69
CA THR A 71 -11.87 -14.64 -5.36
C THR A 71 -12.87 -15.39 -4.47
N VAL A 72 -12.59 -15.49 -3.17
CA VAL A 72 -13.52 -16.08 -2.19
C VAL A 72 -14.79 -15.24 -2.08
N CYS A 73 -14.68 -13.91 -2.00
CA CYS A 73 -15.85 -13.03 -1.94
C CYS A 73 -16.75 -13.19 -3.17
N HIS A 74 -16.16 -13.24 -4.37
CA HIS A 74 -16.88 -13.48 -5.63
C HIS A 74 -17.56 -14.85 -5.63
N SER A 75 -16.85 -15.89 -5.18
CA SER A 75 -17.41 -17.25 -5.06
C SER A 75 -18.59 -17.32 -4.07
N CYS A 76 -18.63 -16.42 -3.09
CA CYS A 76 -19.76 -16.27 -2.16
C CYS A 76 -20.85 -15.30 -2.65
N GLY A 77 -20.77 -14.83 -3.90
CA GLY A 77 -21.77 -13.96 -4.53
C GLY A 77 -21.59 -12.46 -4.28
N ILE A 78 -20.43 -12.02 -3.81
CA ILE A 78 -20.12 -10.59 -3.56
C ILE A 78 -19.15 -10.04 -4.62
N ASP A 79 -19.57 -10.04 -5.88
CA ASP A 79 -18.75 -9.64 -7.04
C ASP A 79 -18.28 -8.18 -6.99
N LYS A 80 -18.94 -7.34 -6.20
CA LYS A 80 -18.62 -5.91 -6.06
C LYS A 80 -17.30 -5.64 -5.31
N VAL A 81 -16.75 -6.62 -4.59
CA VAL A 81 -15.44 -6.48 -3.91
C VAL A 81 -14.34 -6.41 -4.97
N VAL A 82 -13.66 -5.27 -5.05
CA VAL A 82 -12.59 -5.02 -6.02
C VAL A 82 -11.22 -5.36 -5.41
N ARG A 83 -11.02 -5.00 -4.15
CA ARG A 83 -9.77 -5.23 -3.42
C ARG A 83 -10.08 -5.47 -1.95
N LEU A 84 -9.42 -6.45 -1.34
CA LEU A 84 -9.53 -6.73 0.08
C LEU A 84 -8.13 -6.86 0.65
N GLU A 85 -7.73 -6.00 1.58
CA GLU A 85 -6.42 -6.10 2.23
C GLU A 85 -6.55 -6.25 3.73
N ARG A 86 -5.56 -6.92 4.31
CA ARG A 86 -5.43 -7.10 5.76
C ARG A 86 -4.32 -6.20 6.30
N SER A 87 -4.62 -5.43 7.33
CA SER A 87 -3.67 -4.60 8.07
C SER A 87 -3.67 -4.96 9.56
N ARG A 88 -2.69 -4.42 10.28
CA ARG A 88 -2.47 -4.65 11.71
C ARG A 88 -2.36 -3.32 12.43
N ARG A 89 -3.04 -3.22 13.57
CA ARG A 89 -3.02 -2.03 14.42
C ARG A 89 -2.30 -2.35 15.73
N TYR A 90 -1.40 -1.46 16.12
CA TYR A 90 -0.56 -1.58 17.29
C TYR A 90 -0.84 -0.43 18.25
N LEU A 91 -1.16 -0.77 19.49
CA LEU A 91 -1.34 0.18 20.58
C LEU A 91 -0.11 0.12 21.49
N MET A 92 0.61 1.22 21.58
CA MET A 92 1.62 1.45 22.62
C MET A 92 0.96 2.18 23.78
N LYS A 93 1.30 1.76 25.00
CA LYS A 93 0.76 2.31 26.24
C LYS A 93 1.86 2.28 27.31
N SER A 94 1.93 3.32 28.15
CA SER A 94 2.75 3.22 29.36
C SER A 94 2.12 2.30 30.41
N GLU A 95 2.92 1.41 31.00
CA GLU A 95 2.44 0.49 32.05
C GLU A 95 1.94 1.24 33.28
N ASP A 96 2.63 2.32 33.67
CA ASP A 96 2.29 3.16 34.82
C ASP A 96 1.33 4.32 34.49
N GLY A 97 0.91 4.44 33.23
CA GLY A 97 0.04 5.51 32.74
C GLY A 97 0.74 6.86 32.54
N SER A 98 2.07 6.92 32.65
CA SER A 98 2.85 8.12 32.36
C SER A 98 2.83 8.50 30.87
N ASP A 99 3.20 9.74 30.59
CA ASP A 99 3.29 10.27 29.23
C ASP A 99 4.42 9.60 28.45
N ILE A 100 4.09 8.97 27.32
CA ILE A 100 5.05 8.33 26.41
C ILE A 100 5.57 9.28 25.32
N TRP A 101 5.00 10.48 25.20
CA TRP A 101 5.46 11.54 24.30
C TRP A 101 5.12 12.93 24.87
N ARG A 102 5.94 13.94 24.57
CA ARG A 102 5.78 15.32 25.11
C ARG A 102 5.37 16.35 24.06
N SER A 103 5.56 16.03 22.79
CA SER A 103 5.20 16.87 21.65
C SER A 103 4.74 16.02 20.47
N ASP A 104 4.06 16.64 19.51
CA ASP A 104 3.67 15.97 18.25
C ASP A 104 4.88 15.43 17.47
N ARG A 105 6.04 16.09 17.60
CA ARG A 105 7.29 15.61 17.00
C ARG A 105 7.74 14.30 17.65
N ASP A 106 7.66 14.21 18.98
CA ASP A 106 8.02 13.00 19.71
C ASP A 106 7.08 11.85 19.37
N LEU A 107 5.77 12.11 19.29
CA LEU A 107 4.79 11.13 18.87
C LEU A 107 5.10 10.58 17.47
N ARG A 108 5.42 11.46 16.50
CA ARG A 108 5.79 11.04 15.14
C ARG A 108 7.06 10.18 15.12
N MET A 109 8.10 10.58 15.85
CA MET A 109 9.35 9.79 15.93
C MET A 109 9.13 8.44 16.61
N LEU A 110 8.44 8.42 17.76
CA LEU A 110 8.13 7.22 18.50
C LEU A 110 7.37 6.21 17.63
N THR A 111 6.27 6.67 17.03
CA THR A 111 5.44 5.80 16.20
C THR A 111 6.14 5.36 14.93
N LYS A 112 7.04 6.18 14.35
CA LYS A 112 7.89 5.77 13.21
C LYS A 112 8.86 4.66 13.62
N ASN A 113 9.62 4.86 14.69
CA ASN A 113 10.59 3.88 15.16
C ASN A 113 9.89 2.56 15.54
N ALA A 114 8.74 2.64 16.19
CA ALA A 114 7.92 1.48 16.53
C ALA A 114 7.39 0.78 15.28
N SER A 115 6.89 1.54 14.29
CA SER A 115 6.43 0.93 13.03
C SER A 115 7.57 0.23 12.31
N ASP A 116 8.75 0.84 12.20
CA ASP A 116 9.91 0.28 11.49
C ASP A 116 10.39 -1.04 12.08
N ALA A 117 10.09 -1.31 13.36
CA ALA A 117 10.41 -2.58 14.03
C ALA A 117 9.40 -3.71 13.77
N VAL A 118 8.19 -3.40 13.29
CA VAL A 118 7.08 -4.38 13.21
C VAL A 118 6.54 -4.61 11.80
N HIS A 119 6.97 -3.83 10.81
CA HIS A 119 6.59 -4.02 9.41
C HIS A 119 7.79 -4.38 8.53
N ASP A 120 7.52 -5.10 7.44
CA ASP A 120 8.52 -5.34 6.40
C ASP A 120 8.66 -4.10 5.52
N ARG A 121 9.81 -3.42 5.58
CA ARG A 121 10.04 -2.16 4.85
C ARG A 121 9.88 -2.28 3.33
N MET A 122 10.04 -3.49 2.77
CA MET A 122 9.94 -3.71 1.32
C MET A 122 8.49 -3.85 0.87
N THR A 123 7.64 -4.47 1.68
CA THR A 123 6.27 -4.88 1.26
C THR A 123 5.15 -4.18 2.02
N GLU A 124 5.46 -3.58 3.16
CA GLU A 124 4.49 -2.91 4.02
C GLU A 124 4.87 -1.45 4.24
N GLU A 125 3.87 -0.67 4.67
CA GLU A 125 4.06 0.69 5.12
C GLU A 125 3.14 1.00 6.28
N ARG A 126 3.47 2.07 7.00
CA ARG A 126 2.63 2.61 8.05
C ARG A 126 1.59 3.54 7.45
N TYR A 127 0.33 3.34 7.83
CA TYR A 127 -0.74 4.26 7.48
C TYR A 127 -0.81 5.42 8.49
N GLU A 128 -0.88 6.65 8.00
CA GLU A 128 -1.00 7.85 8.84
C GLU A 128 -2.38 7.96 9.52
N ARG A 129 -3.39 7.41 8.86
CA ARG A 129 -4.79 7.36 9.28
C ARG A 129 -5.39 6.03 8.87
N ALA A 130 -6.55 5.69 9.45
CA ALA A 130 -7.34 4.57 8.95
C ALA A 130 -7.60 4.75 7.45
N LEU A 131 -7.40 3.70 6.65
CA LEU A 131 -7.54 3.79 5.20
C LEU A 131 -8.97 4.17 4.81
N SER A 132 -9.08 5.18 3.94
CA SER A 132 -10.33 5.56 3.29
C SER A 132 -10.35 5.24 1.79
N HIS A 133 -9.18 4.98 1.18
CA HIS A 133 -9.00 4.59 -0.21
C HIS A 133 -7.75 3.73 -0.36
N PHE A 134 -7.64 3.03 -1.49
CA PHE A 134 -6.46 2.23 -1.87
C PHE A 134 -5.55 2.92 -2.88
N GLU A 135 -5.86 4.17 -3.24
CA GLU A 135 -5.01 4.96 -4.13
C GLU A 135 -3.66 5.23 -3.46
N SER A 136 -2.57 4.87 -4.13
CA SER A 136 -1.20 5.15 -3.70
C SER A 136 -0.78 6.59 -3.99
N GLY A 137 -1.60 7.36 -4.72
CA GLY A 137 -1.24 8.68 -5.25
C GLY A 137 -0.20 8.63 -6.37
N LEU A 138 0.17 7.44 -6.85
CA LEU A 138 1.05 7.28 -7.99
C LEU A 138 0.25 7.38 -9.28
N GLU A 139 0.60 8.35 -10.13
CA GLU A 139 0.12 8.42 -11.50
C GLU A 139 1.13 7.74 -12.42
N ALA A 140 0.61 6.97 -13.39
CA ALA A 140 1.46 6.41 -14.43
C ALA A 140 2.10 7.55 -15.22
N ALA A 141 3.43 7.54 -15.32
CA ALA A 141 4.13 8.52 -16.14
C ALA A 141 3.70 8.37 -17.61
N ALA A 142 3.51 9.51 -18.29
CA ALA A 142 3.22 9.51 -19.71
C ALA A 142 4.36 8.85 -20.48
N THR A 143 4.02 8.11 -21.54
CA THR A 143 5.01 7.60 -22.49
C THR A 143 5.73 8.78 -23.14
N ALA A 144 7.05 8.67 -23.26
CA ALA A 144 7.90 9.66 -23.91
C ALA A 144 8.73 8.98 -24.99
N GLU A 145 8.87 9.65 -26.13
CA GLU A 145 9.79 9.24 -27.19
C GLU A 145 11.21 9.71 -26.88
N ILE A 146 12.20 8.90 -27.23
CA ILE A 146 13.62 9.26 -27.12
C ILE A 146 14.09 9.74 -28.49
N ASP A 147 14.49 11.00 -28.61
CA ASP A 147 14.85 11.61 -29.90
C ASP A 147 16.23 11.18 -30.41
N LEU A 148 16.33 9.96 -30.93
CA LEU A 148 17.56 9.41 -31.49
C LEU A 148 17.89 9.97 -32.88
N ILE A 149 16.87 10.26 -33.70
CA ILE A 149 17.07 10.81 -35.05
C ILE A 149 17.66 12.22 -34.97
N GLY A 150 17.16 13.06 -34.05
CA GLY A 150 17.62 14.43 -33.89
C GLY A 150 18.89 14.59 -33.06
N LYS A 151 19.07 13.76 -32.02
CA LYS A 151 20.13 13.95 -31.01
C LYS A 151 21.18 12.85 -30.95
N GLY A 152 21.08 11.82 -31.78
CA GLY A 152 22.08 10.77 -31.84
C GLY A 152 22.04 9.78 -30.68
N LYS A 153 23.11 9.00 -30.55
CA LYS A 153 23.30 7.95 -29.54
C LYS A 153 23.42 8.52 -28.13
N GLU A 154 23.87 9.76 -28.02
CA GLU A 154 24.07 10.48 -26.77
C GLU A 154 22.78 10.61 -25.97
N GLU A 155 21.64 10.79 -26.65
CA GLU A 155 20.33 10.82 -25.99
C GLU A 155 19.99 9.45 -25.40
N LEU A 156 20.29 8.36 -26.10
CA LEU A 156 20.08 7.01 -25.57
C LEU A 156 20.97 6.71 -24.36
N MET A 157 22.24 7.13 -24.40
CA MET A 157 23.16 7.00 -23.26
C MET A 157 22.66 7.75 -22.03
N LYS A 158 22.13 8.97 -22.23
CA LYS A 158 21.55 9.77 -21.14
C LYS A 158 20.35 9.07 -20.53
N VAL A 159 19.43 8.55 -21.35
CA VAL A 159 18.25 7.82 -20.87
C VAL A 159 18.65 6.52 -20.17
N ASN A 160 19.65 5.80 -20.69
CA ASN A 160 20.19 4.58 -20.08
C ASN A 160 20.62 4.83 -18.63
N VAL A 161 21.35 5.92 -18.37
CA VAL A 161 21.78 6.28 -17.01
C VAL A 161 20.60 6.77 -16.16
N GLN A 162 19.73 7.62 -16.70
CA GLN A 162 18.62 8.21 -15.94
C GLN A 162 17.58 7.17 -15.50
N GLN A 163 17.28 6.20 -16.36
CA GLN A 163 16.30 5.15 -16.09
C GLN A 163 16.94 3.84 -15.60
N GLY A 164 18.26 3.74 -15.60
CA GLY A 164 18.98 2.54 -15.19
C GLY A 164 18.72 1.34 -16.12
N LEU A 165 18.69 1.57 -17.44
CA LEU A 165 18.37 0.51 -18.42
C LEU A 165 19.43 -0.59 -18.47
N GLY A 166 20.66 -0.30 -18.03
CA GLY A 166 21.75 -1.26 -17.93
C GLY A 166 22.38 -1.61 -19.28
N PHE A 167 22.17 -0.78 -20.31
CA PHE A 167 22.76 -0.98 -21.64
C PHE A 167 24.27 -0.75 -21.62
N ASP A 168 24.99 -1.66 -22.27
CA ASP A 168 26.40 -1.49 -22.58
C ASP A 168 26.61 -0.77 -23.93
N GLU A 169 27.86 -0.60 -24.35
CA GLU A 169 28.18 0.09 -25.60
C GLU A 169 27.62 -0.63 -26.84
N GLN A 170 27.57 -1.97 -26.82
CA GLN A 170 27.05 -2.76 -27.93
C GLN A 170 25.52 -2.63 -28.02
N ASP A 171 24.84 -2.60 -26.88
CA ASP A 171 23.40 -2.36 -26.81
C ASP A 171 23.04 -0.98 -27.39
N ILE A 172 23.77 0.08 -27.01
CA ILE A 172 23.52 1.44 -27.50
C ILE A 172 23.69 1.51 -29.02
N GLU A 173 24.76 0.89 -29.55
CA GLU A 173 25.01 0.83 -30.99
C GLU A 173 23.87 0.10 -31.71
N TYR A 174 23.48 -1.05 -31.19
CA TYR A 174 22.44 -1.90 -31.76
C TYR A 174 21.09 -1.17 -31.81
N TYR A 175 20.65 -0.60 -30.69
CA TYR A 175 19.35 0.07 -30.62
C TYR A 175 19.32 1.33 -31.48
N TYR A 176 20.42 2.09 -31.54
CA TYR A 176 20.49 3.23 -32.41
C TYR A 176 20.32 2.82 -33.88
N LYS A 177 21.07 1.82 -34.34
CA LYS A 177 20.94 1.31 -35.71
C LYS A 177 19.53 0.81 -35.99
N LEU A 178 18.94 0.04 -35.07
CA LEU A 178 17.60 -0.50 -35.23
C LEU A 178 16.56 0.63 -35.40
N PHE A 179 16.56 1.62 -34.52
CA PHE A 179 15.53 2.67 -34.53
C PHE A 179 15.77 3.72 -35.62
N VAL A 180 17.03 4.13 -35.83
CA VAL A 180 17.36 5.20 -36.78
C VAL A 180 17.55 4.68 -38.20
N ASP A 181 18.32 3.61 -38.41
CA ASP A 181 18.67 3.14 -39.75
C ASP A 181 17.57 2.23 -40.34
N ASP A 182 17.13 1.25 -39.55
CA ASP A 182 16.20 0.21 -40.04
C ASP A 182 14.73 0.66 -39.93
N MET A 183 14.30 1.10 -38.75
CA MET A 183 12.90 1.49 -38.49
C MET A 183 12.58 2.95 -38.85
N LYS A 184 13.59 3.82 -38.90
CA LYS A 184 13.47 5.25 -39.22
C LYS A 184 12.44 5.99 -38.37
N ARG A 185 12.41 5.68 -37.07
CA ARG A 185 11.57 6.36 -36.07
C ARG A 185 12.26 6.43 -34.71
N ASN A 186 11.82 7.36 -33.87
CA ASN A 186 12.23 7.38 -32.47
C ASN A 186 11.58 6.21 -31.70
N PRO A 187 12.31 5.57 -30.75
CA PRO A 187 11.74 4.62 -29.80
C PRO A 187 10.85 5.30 -28.76
#